data_AF-A0AAJ3TTC1-F1
#
_entry.id   AF-A0AAJ3TTC1-F1
#
_cell.length_a   1.000
_cell.length_b   1.000
_cell.length_c   1.000
_cell.angle_alpha   90.00
_cell.angle_beta   90.00
_cell.angle_gamma   90.00
#
_symmetry.space_group_name_H-M   'P 1'
#
loop_
_entity.id
_entity.type
_entity.pdbx_description
1 polymer ?
#
loop_
_entity_poly.entity_id
_entity_poly.type
_entity_poly.pdbx_seq_one_letter_code
_entity_poly.pdbx_strand_id
1 'polypeptide(L)'
;MTTQHHRIAKVLAGAAAAVGLGLAAAAPAAAQPNSVDNGPNPFGGFSCTCQRAAPADGPTLQQQIAAGIRQGHVAAVPGLPAPAGLPAA
;
A
#
# COMPACT_ATOMS: atom_id res chain seq x y z
N MET A 1 -50.97 22.15 -17.39
CA MET A 1 -50.02 21.02 -17.45
C MET A 1 -48.55 21.48 -17.51
N THR A 2 -48.19 22.70 -17.08
CA THR A 2 -46.83 23.27 -17.18
C THR A 2 -46.10 23.29 -15.83
N THR A 3 -46.84 23.39 -14.72
CA THR A 3 -46.31 23.47 -13.37
C THR A 3 -45.67 22.17 -12.87
N GLN A 4 -46.15 21.02 -13.36
CA GLN A 4 -45.65 19.71 -12.94
C GLN A 4 -44.25 19.43 -13.52
N HIS A 5 -44.04 19.75 -14.80
CA HIS A 5 -42.75 19.57 -15.47
C HIS A 5 -41.66 20.43 -14.82
N HIS A 6 -42.01 21.64 -14.38
CA HIS A 6 -41.08 22.53 -13.69
C HIS A 6 -40.62 21.94 -12.34
N ARG A 7 -41.51 21.31 -11.58
CA ARG A 7 -41.15 20.68 -10.30
C ARG A 7 -40.28 19.44 -10.49
N ILE A 8 -40.61 18.61 -11.48
CA ILE A 8 -39.84 17.39 -11.81
C ILE A 8 -38.42 17.78 -12.25
N ALA A 9 -38.27 18.78 -13.11
CA ALA A 9 -36.97 19.25 -13.57
C ALA A 9 -36.10 19.76 -12.41
N LYS A 10 -36.68 20.47 -11.45
CA LYS A 10 -35.96 21.02 -10.29
C LYS A 10 -35.45 19.92 -9.34
N VAL A 11 -36.23 18.85 -9.14
CA VAL A 11 -35.83 17.69 -8.33
C VAL A 11 -34.71 16.91 -9.01
N LEU A 12 -34.83 16.67 -10.33
CA LEU A 12 -33.80 15.96 -11.10
C LEU A 12 -32.46 16.72 -11.10
N ALA A 13 -32.50 18.05 -11.26
CA ALA A 13 -31.29 18.87 -11.23
C ALA A 13 -30.59 18.83 -9.85
N GLY A 14 -31.36 18.88 -8.75
CA GLY A 14 -30.81 18.78 -7.40
C GLY A 14 -30.19 17.41 -7.11
N ALA A 15 -30.88 16.33 -7.51
CA ALA A 15 -30.37 14.97 -7.36
C ALA A 15 -29.08 14.74 -8.16
N ALA A 16 -29.02 15.21 -9.42
CA ALA A 16 -27.83 15.10 -10.25
C ALA A 16 -26.63 15.86 -9.65
N ALA A 17 -26.85 17.06 -9.10
CA ALA A 17 -25.81 17.83 -8.45
C ALA A 17 -25.27 17.12 -7.18
N ALA A 18 -26.16 16.57 -6.35
CA ALA A 18 -25.77 15.85 -5.14
C ALA A 18 -24.95 14.58 -5.46
N VAL A 19 -25.36 13.81 -6.46
CA VAL A 19 -24.64 12.60 -6.90
C VAL A 19 -23.29 12.96 -7.53
N GLY A 20 -23.25 14.00 -8.38
CA GLY A 20 -22.01 14.46 -9.01
C GLY A 20 -20.97 14.96 -8.00
N LEU A 21 -21.41 15.72 -6.99
CA LEU A 21 -20.52 16.23 -5.94
C LEU A 21 -20.07 15.13 -4.97
N GLY A 22 -20.94 14.16 -4.66
CA GLY A 22 -20.60 13.04 -3.77
C GLY A 22 -19.50 12.12 -4.32
N LEU A 23 -19.48 11.90 -5.64
CA LEU A 23 -18.46 11.07 -6.30
C LEU A 23 -17.12 11.80 -6.46
N ALA A 24 -17.12 13.14 -6.53
CA ALA A 24 -15.91 13.96 -6.63
C ALA A 24 -15.25 14.27 -5.28
N ALA A 25 -15.97 14.10 -4.17
CA ALA A 25 -15.49 14.44 -2.82
C ALA A 25 -14.77 13.28 -2.10
N ALA A 26 -14.69 12.10 -2.71
CA ALA A 26 -13.78 11.06 -2.24
C ALA A 26 -12.35 11.51 -2.55
N ALA A 27 -11.72 12.22 -1.60
CA ALA A 27 -10.29 12.46 -1.66
C ALA A 27 -9.62 11.09 -1.84
N PRO A 28 -8.90 10.84 -2.95
CA PRO A 28 -8.14 9.61 -3.05
C PRO A 28 -7.25 9.56 -1.81
N ALA A 29 -7.24 8.43 -1.10
CA ALA A 29 -6.21 8.17 -0.10
C ALA A 29 -4.89 8.13 -0.89
N ALA A 30 -4.29 9.31 -1.06
CA ALA A 30 -3.10 9.49 -1.86
C ALA A 30 -1.96 8.87 -1.09
N ALA A 31 -1.68 7.61 -1.39
CA ALA A 31 -0.43 7.00 -1.03
C ALA A 31 0.68 7.77 -1.78
N GLN A 32 1.83 7.95 -1.13
CA GLN A 32 2.95 8.65 -1.79
C GLN A 32 3.30 7.96 -3.13
N PRO A 33 3.83 8.68 -4.12
CA PRO A 33 4.30 8.04 -5.35
C PRO A 33 5.36 6.97 -5.02
N ASN A 34 5.26 5.80 -5.64
CA ASN A 34 6.35 4.80 -5.57
C ASN A 34 7.53 5.25 -6.43
N SER A 35 8.74 4.93 -5.97
CA SER A 35 9.99 5.24 -6.66
C SER A 35 10.33 4.28 -7.80
N VAL A 36 9.55 3.21 -7.97
CA VAL A 36 9.80 2.12 -8.93
C VAL A 36 8.86 2.18 -10.14
N ASP A 37 7.64 2.68 -9.95
CA ASP A 37 6.64 2.83 -11.02
C ASP A 37 5.83 4.14 -10.87
N ASN A 38 4.64 4.25 -11.45
CA ASN A 38 3.76 5.43 -11.30
C ASN A 38 2.51 5.17 -10.43
N GLY A 39 2.43 4.00 -9.78
CA GLY A 39 1.35 3.69 -8.84
C GLY A 39 1.39 4.46 -7.51
N PRO A 40 0.36 4.22 -6.66
CA PRO A 40 0.37 4.62 -5.26
C PRO A 40 1.22 3.66 -4.40
N ASN A 41 2.12 4.18 -3.56
CA ASN A 41 2.91 3.42 -2.59
C ASN A 41 2.14 3.20 -1.28
N PRO A 42 1.60 1.99 -1.01
CA PRO A 42 0.85 1.70 0.21
C PRO A 42 1.73 1.79 1.48
N PHE A 43 3.06 1.85 1.34
CA PHE A 43 4.00 1.89 2.46
C PHE A 43 4.59 3.27 2.74
N GLY A 44 4.26 4.30 1.95
CA GLY A 44 4.92 5.62 2.03
C GLY A 44 4.73 6.36 3.36
N GLY A 45 3.73 5.99 4.16
CA GLY A 45 3.50 6.54 5.50
C GLY A 45 4.27 5.83 6.62
N PHE A 46 4.91 4.68 6.34
CA PHE A 46 5.68 3.96 7.35
C PHE A 46 7.13 4.42 7.35
N SER A 47 7.59 4.92 8.49
CA SER A 47 9.00 5.09 8.78
C SER A 47 9.34 4.29 10.03
N CYS A 48 10.56 3.77 10.11
CA CYS A 48 11.08 3.11 11.30
C CYS A 48 12.17 4.04 11.86
N THR A 49 11.93 4.52 13.08
CA THR A 49 12.95 5.23 13.89
C THR A 49 13.92 4.26 14.56
N CYS A 50 13.84 2.97 14.21
CA CYS A 50 14.70 1.95 14.75
C CYS A 50 16.14 2.27 14.37
N GLN A 51 17.00 2.31 15.38
CA GLN A 51 18.42 2.53 15.17
C GLN A 51 18.93 1.34 14.36
N ARG A 52 19.48 1.61 13.17
CA ARG A 52 20.02 0.55 12.31
C ARG A 52 21.28 0.00 12.97
N ALA A 53 21.09 -1.02 13.81
CA ALA A 53 22.17 -1.76 14.40
C ALA A 53 22.80 -2.64 13.31
N ALA A 54 24.13 -2.60 13.21
CA ALA A 54 24.83 -3.66 12.49
C ALA A 54 24.50 -5.00 13.16
N PRO A 55 24.38 -6.10 12.39
CA PRO A 55 24.37 -7.43 12.98
C PRO A 55 25.53 -7.58 13.96
N ALA A 56 25.36 -8.36 15.02
CA ALA A 56 26.40 -8.56 16.03
C ALA A 56 27.76 -8.98 15.42
N ASP A 57 27.72 -9.71 14.30
CA ASP A 57 28.90 -10.18 13.57
C ASP A 57 29.45 -9.18 12.54
N GLY A 58 29.03 -7.92 12.60
CA GLY A 58 29.64 -6.81 11.87
C GLY A 58 29.12 -6.58 10.44
N PRO A 59 29.77 -5.66 9.69
CA PRO A 59 29.29 -5.16 8.40
C PRO A 59 29.34 -6.22 7.29
N THR A 60 30.25 -7.18 7.36
CA THR A 60 30.35 -8.29 6.40
C THR A 60 29.12 -9.18 6.45
N LEU A 61 28.63 -9.51 7.65
CA LEU A 61 27.39 -10.27 7.79
C LEU A 61 26.20 -9.49 7.22
N GLN A 62 26.15 -8.17 7.42
CA GLN A 62 25.11 -7.32 6.83
C GLN A 62 25.09 -7.40 5.30
N GLN A 63 26.26 -7.44 4.66
CA GLN A 63 26.37 -7.59 3.20
C GLN A 63 25.89 -8.97 2.73
N GLN A 64 26.23 -10.03 3.47
CA GLN A 64 25.77 -11.39 3.17
C GLN A 64 24.26 -11.53 3.31
N ILE A 65 23.66 -10.98 4.37
CA ILE A 65 22.20 -10.94 4.56
C ILE A 65 21.55 -10.19 3.39
N ALA A 66 22.06 -9.00 3.04
CA ALA A 66 21.52 -8.21 1.93
C ALA A 66 21.63 -8.95 0.59
N ALA A 67 22.73 -9.68 0.35
CA ALA A 67 22.89 -10.51 -0.83
C ALA A 67 21.90 -11.68 -0.84
N GLY A 68 21.76 -12.40 0.27
CA GLY A 68 20.85 -13.54 0.37
C GLY A 68 19.38 -13.16 0.18
N ILE A 69 18.96 -12.00 0.70
CA ILE A 69 17.61 -11.47 0.44
C ILE A 69 17.40 -11.21 -1.06
N ARG A 70 18.38 -10.59 -1.75
CA ARG A 70 18.30 -10.35 -3.20
C ARG A 70 18.29 -11.63 -4.02
N GLN A 71 18.96 -12.68 -3.53
CA GLN A 71 19.01 -13.99 -4.17
C GLN A 71 17.80 -14.88 -3.85
N GLY A 72 16.92 -14.45 -2.94
CA GLY A 72 15.74 -15.23 -2.53
C GLY A 72 16.09 -16.41 -1.61
N HIS A 73 17.21 -16.35 -0.89
CA HIS A 73 17.55 -17.39 0.09
C HIS A 73 16.58 -17.36 1.27
N VAL A 74 16.21 -18.54 1.74
CA VAL A 74 15.33 -18.75 2.88
C VAL A 74 16.10 -19.38 4.03
N ALA A 75 15.83 -18.90 5.25
CA ALA A 75 16.42 -19.45 6.46
C ALA A 75 15.30 -19.99 7.36
N ALA A 76 15.55 -21.13 7.99
CA ALA A 76 14.70 -21.61 9.06
C ALA A 76 14.90 -20.72 10.29
N VAL A 77 13.80 -20.23 10.86
CA VAL A 77 13.81 -19.38 12.05
C VAL A 77 13.13 -20.12 13.20
N PRO A 78 13.71 -20.13 14.41
CA PRO A 78 13.13 -20.83 15.55
C PRO A 78 11.69 -20.36 15.83
N GLY A 79 10.76 -21.30 16.02
CA GLY A 79 9.36 -21.01 16.33
C GLY A 79 8.46 -20.76 15.11
N LEU A 80 8.98 -20.85 13.89
CA LEU A 80 8.21 -20.74 12.64
C LEU A 80 8.29 -22.06 11.85
N PRO A 81 7.26 -22.38 11.04
CA PRO A 81 7.28 -23.55 10.18
C PRO A 81 8.39 -23.45 9.13
N ALA A 82 8.91 -24.60 8.70
CA ALA A 82 9.96 -24.66 7.69
C ALA A 82 9.52 -23.96 6.39
N PRO A 83 10.40 -23.20 5.74
CA PRO A 83 10.10 -22.59 4.44
C PRO A 83 9.75 -23.67 3.43
N ALA A 84 8.66 -23.47 2.67
CA ALA A 84 8.29 -24.38 1.59
C ALA A 84 9.44 -24.42 0.55
N GLY A 85 10.17 -25.54 0.51
CA GLY A 85 11.34 -25.72 -0.36
C GLY A 85 12.66 -25.98 0.35
N LEU A 86 12.74 -25.89 1.69
CA LEU A 86 13.89 -26.44 2.42
C LEU A 86 13.76 -27.97 2.50
N PRO A 87 14.77 -28.76 2.10
CA PRO A 87 14.76 -30.18 2.37
C PRO A 87 14.74 -30.41 3.89
N ALA A 88 13.89 -31.35 4.34
CA ALA A 88 13.94 -31.81 5.72
C ALA A 88 15.32 -32.43 5.96
N ALA A 89 16.04 -31.86 6.92
CA ALA A 89 17.31 -32.41 7.39
C ALA A 89 17.07 -33.65 8.26
#